data_AF-A0A179FVM2-F1
#
_entry.id   AF-A0A179FVM2-F1
#
_cell.length_a   1.000
_cell.length_b   1.000
_cell.length_c   1.000
_cell.angle_alpha   90.00
_cell.angle_beta   90.00
_cell.angle_gamma   90.00
#
_symmetry.space_group_name_H-M   'P 1'
#
loop_
_entity.id
_entity.type
_entity.pdbx_description
1 polymer ?
#
loop_
_entity_poly.entity_id
_entity_poly.type
_entity_poly.pdbx_seq_one_letter_code
_entity_poly.pdbx_strand_id
1 'polypeptide(L)'
;MEFLQPLNKLDSFPPMLRAIFNTYRGALEYPASREARATKIANDTFFFLHDSNPDVEDGGALSSIWYVLMQMVSHIPAGHDWQQTLVLASDYVRQRGPAGNDEFPDIDWMNLPELSIVLREYWEYKPFAGDETDPVPLTEWQNANSFVAHLVGCGHVQPLYLGMWEIRSALEEGPKPGPLMDCRAWVAAEWILCCSKVLLEEMNLPNEELDEHDIAVLRPGDLYGSDLPPRSLQRWEFWKKRLAEISKEFEELGLEAETKNRVEEAIKVMESAEKGETNADADAIPAEAATKSNEPSLEAETKDPVREAPKVMESQSAEKVETDVNPDAVSAE
;
A
#
# COMPACT_ATOMS: atom_id res chain seq x y z
N MET A 1 11.93 6.11 14.88
CA MET A 1 11.66 7.39 14.18
C MET A 1 12.65 7.68 13.05
N GLU A 2 13.90 7.16 13.05
CA GLU A 2 14.87 7.42 11.95
C GLU A 2 14.52 6.75 10.60
N PHE A 3 13.77 5.65 10.59
CA PHE A 3 13.38 4.93 9.35
C PHE A 3 12.41 5.69 8.43
N LEU A 4 11.83 6.80 8.91
CA LEU A 4 10.83 7.59 8.18
C LEU A 4 11.37 8.93 7.68
N GLN A 5 12.69 9.17 7.81
CA GLN A 5 13.34 10.31 7.17
C GLN A 5 13.04 10.45 5.66
N PRO A 6 12.81 9.36 4.89
CA PRO A 6 12.43 9.48 3.49
C PRO A 6 11.07 10.17 3.26
N LEU A 7 10.11 10.07 4.19
CA LEU A 7 8.81 10.76 4.08
C LEU A 7 8.94 12.29 4.14
N ASN A 8 10.01 12.82 4.75
CA ASN A 8 10.28 14.25 4.75
C ASN A 8 10.73 14.76 3.37
N LYS A 9 11.06 13.86 2.43
CA LYS A 9 11.37 14.25 1.04
C LYS A 9 10.11 14.58 0.23
N LEU A 10 8.92 14.24 0.75
CA LEU A 10 7.62 14.52 0.12
C LEU A 10 7.11 15.96 0.35
N ASP A 11 7.94 16.85 0.91
CA ASP A 11 7.61 18.26 1.17
C ASP A 11 7.31 19.08 -0.09
N SER A 12 7.52 18.53 -1.29
CA SER A 12 7.26 19.16 -2.58
C SER A 12 5.81 19.04 -3.08
N PHE A 13 4.92 18.38 -2.33
CA PHE A 13 3.53 18.25 -2.77
C PHE A 13 2.83 19.61 -2.95
N PRO A 14 1.98 19.75 -4.00
CA PRO A 14 0.98 20.81 -4.08
C PRO A 14 0.11 20.88 -2.82
N PRO A 15 -0.53 22.03 -2.52
CA PRO A 15 -1.23 22.25 -1.26
C PRO A 15 -2.23 21.15 -0.87
N MET A 16 -3.06 20.68 -1.81
CA MET A 16 -4.06 19.63 -1.55
C MET A 16 -3.40 18.29 -1.21
N LEU A 17 -2.46 17.82 -2.04
CA LEU A 17 -1.74 16.56 -1.81
C LEU A 17 -0.97 16.58 -0.48
N ARG A 18 -0.42 17.75 -0.13
CA ARG A 18 0.25 17.97 1.16
C ARG A 18 -0.71 17.88 2.34
N ALA A 19 -1.93 18.40 2.20
CA ALA A 19 -2.95 18.30 3.25
C ALA A 19 -3.38 16.83 3.49
N ILE A 20 -3.56 16.05 2.42
CA ILE A 20 -3.84 14.61 2.49
C ILE A 20 -2.68 13.89 3.20
N PHE A 21 -1.45 14.11 2.72
CA PHE A 21 -0.24 13.51 3.27
C PHE A 21 -0.08 13.79 4.76
N ASN A 22 -0.16 15.05 5.17
CA ASN A 22 0.00 15.44 6.58
C ASN A 22 -1.09 14.86 7.47
N THR A 23 -2.32 14.78 6.96
CA THR A 23 -3.44 14.17 7.68
C THR A 23 -3.21 12.68 7.90
N TYR A 24 -2.83 11.93 6.86
CA TYR A 24 -2.56 10.49 6.97
C TYR A 24 -1.35 10.21 7.84
N ARG A 25 -0.26 10.96 7.64
CA ARG A 25 0.94 10.87 8.48
C ARG A 25 0.61 11.13 9.95
N GLY A 26 -0.14 12.19 10.25
CA GLY A 26 -0.55 12.50 11.62
C GLY A 26 -1.39 11.38 12.24
N ALA A 27 -2.26 10.74 11.47
CA ALA A 27 -3.01 9.57 11.94
C ALA A 27 -2.11 8.36 12.21
N LEU A 28 -1.12 8.09 11.34
CA LEU A 28 -0.18 6.98 11.51
C LEU A 28 0.75 7.14 12.72
N GLU A 29 1.19 8.37 12.99
CA GLU A 29 2.05 8.76 14.12
C GLU A 29 1.30 8.79 15.46
N TYR A 30 -0.02 8.97 15.45
CA TYR A 30 -0.81 9.06 16.67
C TYR A 30 -0.78 7.74 17.46
N PRO A 31 -0.51 7.75 18.78
CA PRO A 31 -0.37 6.54 19.59
C PRO A 31 -1.74 5.91 19.92
N ALA A 32 -2.40 5.36 18.91
CA ALA A 32 -3.66 4.61 19.02
C ALA A 32 -3.53 3.22 18.39
N SER A 33 -4.56 2.39 18.60
CA SER A 33 -4.61 1.05 17.97
C SER A 33 -4.58 1.15 16.45
N ARG A 34 -4.19 0.05 15.78
CA ARG A 34 -4.19 -0.03 14.31
C ARG A 34 -5.58 0.30 13.75
N GLU A 35 -6.63 -0.24 14.34
CA GLU A 35 -8.02 -0.06 13.94
C GLU A 35 -8.47 1.39 14.10
N ALA A 36 -8.08 2.05 15.20
CA ALA A 36 -8.40 3.46 15.43
C ALA A 36 -7.71 4.36 14.40
N ARG A 37 -6.44 4.10 14.09
CA ARG A 37 -5.69 4.83 13.05
C ARG A 37 -6.28 4.60 11.66
N ALA A 38 -6.56 3.35 11.30
CA ALA A 38 -7.18 2.99 10.03
C ALA A 38 -8.57 3.63 9.87
N THR A 39 -9.38 3.64 10.94
CA THR A 39 -10.70 4.30 10.97
C THR A 39 -10.56 5.81 10.75
N LYS A 40 -9.56 6.45 11.37
CA LYS A 40 -9.30 7.87 11.18
C LYS A 40 -8.92 8.17 9.73
N ILE A 41 -7.99 7.42 9.15
CA ILE A 41 -7.56 7.57 7.76
C ILE A 41 -8.74 7.39 6.80
N ALA A 42 -9.56 6.35 7.00
CA ALA A 42 -10.74 6.14 6.17
C ALA A 42 -11.76 7.30 6.28
N ASN A 43 -11.99 7.84 7.48
CA ASN A 43 -12.84 9.04 7.65
C ASN A 43 -12.26 10.26 6.93
N ASP A 44 -10.95 10.43 6.98
CA ASP A 44 -10.26 11.55 6.33
C ASP A 44 -10.31 11.43 4.81
N THR A 45 -10.21 10.22 4.26
CA THR A 45 -10.48 9.93 2.85
C THR A 45 -11.82 10.52 2.43
N PHE A 46 -12.90 10.18 3.15
CA PHE A 46 -14.23 10.71 2.84
C PHE A 46 -14.34 12.22 3.04
N PHE A 47 -13.68 12.79 4.05
CA PHE A 47 -13.63 14.23 4.24
C PHE A 47 -13.05 14.94 3.02
N PHE A 48 -11.89 14.49 2.51
CA PHE A 48 -11.27 15.09 1.33
C PHE A 48 -12.12 14.93 0.07
N LEU A 49 -12.87 13.84 -0.05
CA LEU A 49 -13.79 13.64 -1.17
C LEU A 49 -14.96 14.64 -1.17
N HIS A 50 -15.53 14.94 0.00
CA HIS A 50 -16.64 15.89 0.12
C HIS A 50 -16.21 17.36 0.06
N ASP A 51 -15.00 17.69 0.51
CA ASP A 51 -14.47 19.06 0.52
C ASP A 51 -13.85 19.47 -0.83
N SER A 52 -13.72 18.52 -1.76
CA SER A 52 -13.16 18.79 -3.08
C SER A 52 -14.14 19.61 -3.93
N ASN A 53 -13.73 20.84 -4.27
CA ASN A 53 -14.51 21.74 -5.10
C ASN A 53 -14.72 21.12 -6.50
N PRO A 54 -15.96 20.96 -6.98
CA PRO A 54 -16.26 20.39 -8.30
C PRO A 54 -15.65 21.19 -9.47
N ASP A 55 -15.25 22.45 -9.24
CA ASP A 55 -14.64 23.33 -10.25
C ASP A 55 -13.10 23.14 -10.41
N VAL A 56 -12.47 22.20 -9.68
CA VAL A 56 -11.04 21.91 -9.85
C VAL A 56 -10.87 20.88 -10.99
N GLU A 57 -10.65 21.40 -12.19
CA GLU A 57 -10.66 20.71 -13.48
C GLU A 57 -9.55 19.65 -13.75
N ASP A 58 -8.64 19.32 -12.82
CA ASP A 58 -7.53 18.41 -13.13
C ASP A 58 -7.35 17.31 -12.07
N GLY A 59 -7.94 16.14 -12.33
CA GLY A 59 -7.74 14.90 -11.57
C GLY A 59 -8.66 14.76 -10.36
N GLY A 60 -9.47 13.70 -10.35
CA GLY A 60 -10.42 13.42 -9.27
C GLY A 60 -9.75 13.40 -7.88
N ALA A 61 -10.48 13.85 -6.86
CA ALA A 61 -10.04 13.80 -5.48
C ALA A 61 -9.59 12.39 -5.05
N LEU A 62 -10.21 11.35 -5.63
CA LEU A 62 -9.82 9.95 -5.49
C LEU A 62 -8.41 9.68 -6.03
N SER A 63 -8.12 10.03 -7.29
CA SER A 63 -6.78 9.92 -7.88
C SER A 63 -5.72 10.60 -7.02
N SER A 64 -6.03 11.79 -6.49
CA SER A 64 -5.12 12.52 -5.60
C SER A 64 -4.84 11.79 -4.29
N ILE A 65 -5.87 11.21 -3.68
CA ILE A 65 -5.74 10.41 -2.45
C ILE A 65 -4.89 9.17 -2.71
N TRP A 66 -5.19 8.41 -3.78
CA TRP A 66 -4.45 7.20 -4.12
C TRP A 66 -3.01 7.51 -4.50
N TYR A 67 -2.77 8.61 -5.20
CA TYR A 67 -1.41 9.06 -5.53
C TYR A 67 -0.59 9.33 -4.27
N VAL A 68 -1.13 10.10 -3.32
CA VAL A 68 -0.46 10.36 -2.02
C VAL A 68 -0.23 9.07 -1.27
N LEU A 69 -1.22 8.17 -1.23
CA LEU A 69 -1.09 6.87 -0.58
C LEU A 69 0.06 6.06 -1.18
N MET A 70 0.14 5.97 -2.52
CA MET A 70 1.22 5.26 -3.22
C MET A 70 2.60 5.85 -2.95
N GLN A 71 2.71 7.18 -2.93
CA GLN A 71 3.96 7.86 -2.56
C GLN A 71 4.34 7.62 -1.10
N MET A 72 3.37 7.53 -0.18
CA MET A 72 3.65 7.20 1.21
C MET A 72 4.16 5.78 1.38
N VAL A 73 3.45 4.79 0.81
CA VAL A 73 3.76 3.36 1.03
C VAL A 73 5.09 2.96 0.41
N SER A 74 5.53 3.59 -0.68
CA SER A 74 6.87 3.35 -1.25
C SER A 74 8.00 3.71 -0.28
N HIS A 75 7.76 4.66 0.63
CA HIS A 75 8.74 5.09 1.63
C HIS A 75 8.56 4.41 3.00
N ILE A 76 7.55 3.55 3.16
CA ILE A 76 7.33 2.79 4.38
C ILE A 76 7.86 1.37 4.15
N PRO A 77 8.79 0.86 4.98
CA PRO A 77 9.33 -0.49 4.81
C PRO A 77 8.25 -1.57 4.74
N ALA A 78 8.44 -2.55 3.86
CA ALA A 78 7.61 -3.76 3.81
C ALA A 78 7.51 -4.42 5.20
N GLY A 79 6.30 -4.87 5.56
CA GLY A 79 6.03 -5.47 6.88
C GLY A 79 5.94 -4.48 8.05
N HIS A 80 6.20 -3.18 7.85
CA HIS A 80 5.98 -2.18 8.89
C HIS A 80 4.48 -2.02 9.21
N ASP A 81 4.17 -1.80 10.48
CA ASP A 81 2.78 -1.66 10.97
C ASP A 81 1.98 -0.55 10.26
N TRP A 82 2.66 0.49 9.76
CA TRP A 82 2.00 1.54 8.98
C TRP A 82 1.47 1.05 7.64
N GLN A 83 2.17 0.15 6.94
CA GLN A 83 1.62 -0.43 5.71
C GLN A 83 0.35 -1.23 6.02
N GLN A 84 0.37 -2.04 7.07
CA GLN A 84 -0.79 -2.82 7.50
C GLN A 84 -1.96 -1.92 7.94
N THR A 85 -1.67 -0.80 8.59
CA THR A 85 -2.67 0.22 8.94
C THR A 85 -3.31 0.83 7.69
N LEU A 86 -2.53 1.10 6.65
CA LEU A 86 -3.01 1.65 5.39
C LEU A 86 -3.82 0.62 4.58
N VAL A 87 -3.43 -0.66 4.60
CA VAL A 87 -4.20 -1.76 4.00
C VAL A 87 -5.58 -1.85 4.67
N LEU A 88 -5.62 -1.82 6.00
CA LEU A 88 -6.87 -1.83 6.77
C LEU A 88 -7.72 -0.57 6.52
N ALA A 89 -7.09 0.59 6.39
CA ALA A 89 -7.80 1.83 6.06
C ALA A 89 -8.47 1.75 4.68
N SER A 90 -7.76 1.22 3.67
CA SER A 90 -8.32 0.97 2.34
C SER A 90 -9.49 0.00 2.38
N ASP A 91 -9.42 -1.05 3.20
CA ASP A 91 -10.55 -1.96 3.40
C ASP A 91 -11.76 -1.27 4.05
N TYR A 92 -11.54 -0.39 5.05
CA TYR A 92 -12.63 0.40 5.62
C TYR A 92 -13.27 1.35 4.60
N VAL A 93 -12.48 1.96 3.70
CA VAL A 93 -13.02 2.77 2.59
C VAL A 93 -13.87 1.90 1.67
N ARG A 94 -13.36 0.72 1.31
CA ARG A 94 -14.03 -0.27 0.44
C ARG A 94 -15.36 -0.75 1.02
N GLN A 95 -15.36 -1.20 2.27
CA GLN A 95 -16.53 -1.79 2.94
C GLN A 95 -17.62 -0.76 3.22
N ARG A 96 -17.22 0.45 3.60
CA ARG A 96 -18.18 1.48 3.99
C ARG A 96 -18.89 2.05 2.77
N GLY A 97 -18.13 2.36 1.72
CA GLY A 97 -18.55 3.39 0.76
C GLY A 97 -19.01 4.66 1.51
N PRO A 98 -19.57 5.66 0.83
CA PRO A 98 -20.28 6.73 1.51
C PRO A 98 -21.68 6.18 1.86
N ALA A 99 -21.81 5.63 3.06
CA ALA A 99 -23.08 5.08 3.57
C ALA A 99 -24.22 6.12 3.44
N GLY A 100 -25.24 5.80 2.64
CA GLY A 100 -26.42 6.65 2.44
C GLY A 100 -26.21 7.85 1.53
N ASN A 101 -25.17 7.84 0.68
CA ASN A 101 -24.93 8.98 -0.20
C ASN A 101 -25.68 8.82 -1.53
N ASP A 102 -26.89 9.40 -1.57
CA ASP A 102 -27.65 9.65 -2.81
C ASP A 102 -26.85 10.51 -3.82
N GLU A 103 -25.72 11.08 -3.39
CA GLU A 103 -24.82 11.92 -4.20
C GLU A 103 -23.92 11.11 -5.16
N PHE A 104 -23.56 9.86 -4.84
CA PHE A 104 -22.69 9.02 -5.69
C PHE A 104 -23.11 7.54 -5.76
N PRO A 105 -24.34 7.22 -6.19
CA PRO A 105 -24.88 5.86 -6.20
C PRO A 105 -24.17 4.91 -7.19
N ASP A 106 -23.48 5.47 -8.20
CA ASP A 106 -22.88 4.69 -9.30
C ASP A 106 -21.38 4.38 -9.11
N ILE A 107 -20.78 4.78 -7.98
CA ILE A 107 -19.35 4.58 -7.73
C ILE A 107 -19.10 3.20 -7.13
N ASP A 108 -18.26 2.40 -7.78
CA ASP A 108 -17.88 1.07 -7.33
C ASP A 108 -16.80 1.10 -6.24
N TRP A 109 -17.23 1.34 -5.00
CA TRP A 109 -16.37 1.35 -3.82
C TRP A 109 -15.71 0.01 -3.53
N MET A 110 -16.31 -1.10 -3.98
CA MET A 110 -15.76 -2.45 -3.77
C MET A 110 -14.41 -2.64 -4.48
N ASN A 111 -14.18 -1.89 -5.55
CA ASN A 111 -12.94 -1.95 -6.32
C ASN A 111 -12.04 -0.71 -6.14
N LEU A 112 -12.32 0.14 -5.15
CA LEU A 112 -11.58 1.38 -4.87
C LEU A 112 -11.42 2.26 -6.13
N PRO A 113 -12.41 3.10 -6.47
CA PRO A 113 -12.48 3.77 -7.76
C PRO A 113 -11.25 4.64 -8.02
N GLU A 114 -10.80 4.67 -9.28
CA GLU A 114 -9.56 5.33 -9.76
C GLU A 114 -8.24 4.73 -9.26
N LEU A 115 -8.25 3.83 -8.27
CA LEU A 115 -7.00 3.24 -7.76
C LEU A 115 -6.28 2.44 -8.85
N SER A 116 -7.01 1.70 -9.69
CA SER A 116 -6.40 0.91 -10.78
C SER A 116 -5.63 1.77 -11.79
N ILE A 117 -6.10 3.00 -12.05
CA ILE A 117 -5.44 3.97 -12.93
C ILE A 117 -4.15 4.45 -12.27
N VAL A 118 -4.22 4.88 -11.00
CA VAL A 118 -3.05 5.36 -10.25
C VAL A 118 -1.99 4.25 -10.11
N LEU A 119 -2.39 3.02 -9.84
CA LEU A 119 -1.47 1.88 -9.79
C LEU A 119 -0.83 1.64 -11.15
N ARG A 120 -1.60 1.70 -12.24
CA ARG A 120 -1.05 1.52 -13.57
C ARG A 120 -0.03 2.60 -13.91
N GLU A 121 -0.33 3.87 -13.63
CA GLU A 121 0.60 4.98 -13.83
C GLU A 121 1.86 4.83 -12.98
N TYR A 122 1.73 4.40 -11.72
CA TYR A 122 2.88 4.12 -10.86
C TYR A 122 3.78 3.02 -11.45
N TRP A 123 3.17 2.00 -12.09
CA TRP A 123 3.91 0.90 -12.73
C TRP A 123 4.67 1.28 -13.99
N GLU A 124 4.35 2.41 -14.62
CA GLU A 124 5.13 2.94 -15.74
C GLU A 124 6.52 3.43 -15.28
N TYR A 125 6.71 3.67 -13.97
CA TYR A 125 7.99 4.08 -13.35
C TYR A 125 8.75 2.92 -12.71
N LYS A 126 8.40 1.67 -13.04
CA LYS A 126 9.09 0.50 -12.48
C LYS A 126 10.61 0.53 -12.77
N PRO A 127 11.45 0.04 -11.85
CA PRO A 127 12.89 -0.01 -12.08
C PRO A 127 13.27 -0.82 -13.31
N PHE A 128 14.24 -0.31 -14.08
CA PHE A 128 14.77 -0.95 -15.28
C PHE A 128 16.31 -1.03 -15.23
N ALA A 129 16.89 -1.71 -16.23
CA ALA A 129 18.34 -1.84 -16.33
C ALA A 129 18.99 -0.46 -16.51
N GLY A 130 19.83 -0.05 -15.57
CA GLY A 130 20.36 1.30 -15.40
C GLY A 130 20.12 1.87 -14.00
N ASP A 131 19.04 1.44 -13.33
CA ASP A 131 18.68 1.91 -11.98
C ASP A 131 19.50 1.24 -10.87
N GLU A 132 20.37 0.28 -11.18
CA GLU A 132 21.15 -0.48 -10.18
C GLU A 132 22.19 0.37 -9.44
N THR A 133 22.43 1.59 -9.92
CA THR A 133 23.39 2.54 -9.32
C THR A 133 22.81 3.31 -8.13
N ASP A 134 21.48 3.33 -7.98
CA ASP A 134 20.79 3.92 -6.84
C ASP A 134 19.89 2.85 -6.19
N PRO A 135 20.14 2.44 -4.93
CA PRO A 135 19.28 1.47 -4.26
C PRO A 135 17.90 2.02 -3.90
N VAL A 136 17.71 3.35 -3.87
CA VAL A 136 16.47 3.99 -3.42
C VAL A 136 15.26 3.59 -4.29
N PRO A 137 15.31 3.70 -5.63
CA PRO A 137 14.24 3.20 -6.51
C PRO A 137 13.87 1.73 -6.29
N LEU A 138 14.84 0.87 -5.98
CA LEU A 138 14.61 -0.57 -5.79
C LEU A 138 13.87 -0.86 -4.48
N THR A 139 14.28 -0.21 -3.38
CA THR A 139 13.60 -0.35 -2.09
C THR A 139 12.20 0.27 -2.11
N GLU A 140 12.04 1.43 -2.76
CA GLU A 140 10.73 2.05 -2.95
C GLU A 140 9.79 1.14 -3.75
N TRP A 141 10.31 0.47 -4.78
CA TRP A 141 9.56 -0.51 -5.57
C TRP A 141 9.14 -1.73 -4.74
N GLN A 142 10.05 -2.29 -3.93
CA GLN A 142 9.73 -3.41 -3.02
C GLN A 142 8.61 -3.03 -2.04
N ASN A 143 8.72 -1.86 -1.41
CA ASN A 143 7.73 -1.38 -0.45
C ASN A 143 6.36 -1.15 -1.08
N ALA A 144 6.31 -0.53 -2.25
CA ALA A 144 5.06 -0.32 -2.98
C ALA A 144 4.41 -1.65 -3.39
N ASN A 145 5.21 -2.60 -3.90
CA ASN A 145 4.71 -3.92 -4.26
C ASN A 145 4.19 -4.71 -3.06
N SER A 146 4.88 -4.66 -1.91
CA SER A 146 4.40 -5.29 -0.67
C SER A 146 3.02 -4.76 -0.29
N PHE A 147 2.82 -3.45 -0.29
CA PHE A 147 1.52 -2.85 0.02
C PHE A 147 0.42 -3.32 -0.95
N VAL A 148 0.68 -3.26 -2.26
CA VAL A 148 -0.31 -3.64 -3.28
C VAL A 148 -0.59 -5.16 -3.24
N ALA A 149 0.42 -5.99 -3.01
CA ALA A 149 0.26 -7.43 -2.85
C ALA A 149 -0.64 -7.76 -1.64
N HIS A 150 -0.48 -7.07 -0.51
CA HIS A 150 -1.38 -7.23 0.63
C HIS A 150 -2.81 -6.77 0.32
N LEU A 151 -2.99 -5.63 -0.37
CA LEU A 151 -4.33 -5.20 -0.80
C LEU A 151 -5.01 -6.25 -1.69
N VAL A 152 -4.29 -6.82 -2.67
CA VAL A 152 -4.84 -7.86 -3.56
C VAL A 152 -5.08 -9.16 -2.80
N GLY A 153 -4.14 -9.59 -1.96
CA GLY A 153 -4.22 -10.83 -1.18
C GLY A 153 -5.41 -10.88 -0.22
N CYS A 154 -5.78 -9.73 0.36
CA CYS A 154 -6.99 -9.61 1.18
C CYS A 154 -8.30 -9.52 0.35
N GLY A 155 -8.23 -9.63 -0.97
CA GLY A 155 -9.39 -9.58 -1.87
C GLY A 155 -9.97 -8.17 -2.04
N HIS A 156 -9.18 -7.12 -1.81
CA HIS A 156 -9.67 -5.74 -1.82
C HIS A 156 -9.71 -5.12 -3.22
N VAL A 157 -8.89 -5.58 -4.17
CA VAL A 157 -8.68 -4.92 -5.48
C VAL A 157 -8.29 -5.91 -6.59
N GLN A 158 -8.65 -5.60 -7.83
CA GLN A 158 -8.44 -6.45 -9.02
C GLN A 158 -7.13 -6.26 -9.85
N PRO A 159 -6.06 -5.56 -9.43
CA PRO A 159 -4.85 -5.48 -10.24
C PRO A 159 -3.93 -6.70 -10.05
N LEU A 160 -4.47 -7.92 -9.95
CA LEU A 160 -3.68 -9.16 -9.87
C LEU A 160 -2.72 -9.30 -11.08
N TYR A 161 -3.09 -8.73 -12.22
CA TYR A 161 -2.24 -8.66 -13.41
C TYR A 161 -0.90 -7.95 -13.16
N LEU A 162 -0.83 -6.97 -12.23
CA LEU A 162 0.44 -6.33 -11.85
C LEU A 162 1.35 -7.35 -11.17
N GLY A 163 0.82 -8.16 -10.25
CA GLY A 163 1.57 -9.27 -9.65
C GLY A 163 2.04 -10.28 -10.69
N MET A 164 1.19 -10.64 -11.64
CA MET A 164 1.58 -11.52 -12.75
C MET A 164 2.70 -10.92 -13.62
N TRP A 165 2.75 -9.60 -13.79
CA TRP A 165 3.85 -8.93 -14.50
C TRP A 165 5.16 -8.98 -13.75
N GLU A 166 5.15 -8.77 -12.44
CA GLU A 166 6.36 -8.85 -11.64
C GLU A 166 6.88 -10.29 -11.55
N ILE A 167 5.98 -11.27 -11.37
CA ILE A 167 6.33 -12.70 -11.39
C ILE A 167 6.92 -13.08 -12.76
N ARG A 168 6.32 -12.64 -13.88
CA ARG A 168 6.89 -12.84 -15.22
C ARG A 168 8.29 -12.23 -15.32
N SER A 169 8.46 -11.00 -14.89
CA SER A 169 9.73 -10.26 -14.99
C SER A 169 10.88 -10.91 -14.21
N ALA A 170 10.56 -11.62 -13.12
CA ALA A 170 11.54 -12.31 -12.29
C ALA A 170 11.79 -13.77 -12.74
N LEU A 171 10.73 -14.49 -13.12
CA LEU A 171 10.78 -15.95 -13.28
C LEU A 171 10.79 -16.40 -14.74
N GLU A 172 10.17 -15.64 -15.64
CA GLU A 172 9.95 -16.02 -17.05
C GLU A 172 10.81 -15.23 -18.04
N GLU A 173 11.52 -14.20 -17.59
CA GLU A 173 12.52 -13.47 -18.37
C GLU A 173 13.94 -13.97 -18.05
N GLY A 174 14.86 -13.84 -19.02
CA GLY A 174 16.26 -14.25 -18.83
C GLY A 174 16.92 -13.52 -17.66
N PRO A 175 17.55 -14.23 -16.70
CA PRO A 175 18.10 -13.61 -15.50
C PRO A 175 19.28 -12.69 -15.85
N LYS A 176 19.33 -11.53 -15.19
CA LYS A 176 20.46 -10.60 -15.26
C LYS A 176 20.98 -10.37 -13.84
N PRO A 177 22.09 -10.99 -13.43
CA PRO A 177 22.59 -10.89 -12.06
C PRO A 177 22.76 -9.45 -11.58
N GLY A 178 22.52 -9.23 -10.29
CA GLY A 178 22.71 -7.94 -9.63
C GLY A 178 21.48 -7.40 -8.89
N PRO A 179 21.55 -6.14 -8.40
CA PRO A 179 20.52 -5.56 -7.52
C PRO A 179 19.11 -5.57 -8.10
N LEU A 180 18.96 -5.37 -9.41
CA LEU A 180 17.65 -5.42 -10.06
C LEU A 180 17.04 -6.82 -10.04
N MET A 181 17.85 -7.88 -10.20
CA MET A 181 17.36 -9.26 -10.09
C MET A 181 16.99 -9.60 -8.66
N ASP A 182 17.76 -9.11 -7.68
CA ASP A 182 17.40 -9.25 -6.27
C ASP A 182 16.03 -8.61 -5.97
N CYS A 183 15.85 -7.34 -6.37
CA CYS A 183 14.57 -6.64 -6.25
C CYS A 183 13.41 -7.41 -6.93
N ARG A 184 13.58 -7.88 -8.16
CA ARG A 184 12.57 -8.64 -8.91
C ARG A 184 12.23 -9.96 -8.23
N ALA A 185 13.23 -10.71 -7.77
CA ALA A 185 13.02 -11.98 -7.07
C ALA A 185 12.29 -11.76 -5.74
N TRP A 186 12.66 -10.70 -5.00
CA TRP A 186 11.98 -10.30 -3.77
C TRP A 186 10.51 -9.95 -4.03
N VAL A 187 10.23 -9.12 -5.04
CA VAL A 187 8.86 -8.69 -5.37
C VAL A 187 8.02 -9.86 -5.86
N ALA A 188 8.55 -10.73 -6.71
CA ALA A 188 7.82 -11.93 -7.16
C ALA A 188 7.50 -12.87 -6.00
N ALA A 189 8.45 -13.06 -5.06
CA ALA A 189 8.20 -13.84 -3.86
C ALA A 189 7.11 -13.20 -2.99
N GLU A 190 7.13 -11.87 -2.82
CA GLU A 190 6.14 -11.14 -2.05
C GLU A 190 4.71 -11.30 -2.60
N TRP A 191 4.54 -11.15 -3.92
CA TRP A 191 3.25 -11.39 -4.57
C TRP A 191 2.75 -12.82 -4.36
N ILE A 192 3.64 -13.81 -4.38
CA ILE A 192 3.26 -15.20 -4.13
C ILE A 192 2.91 -15.43 -2.66
N LEU A 193 3.65 -14.84 -1.72
CA LEU A 193 3.35 -14.93 -0.29
C LEU A 193 1.97 -14.37 0.03
N CYS A 194 1.65 -13.17 -0.47
CA CYS A 194 0.38 -12.50 -0.20
C CYS A 194 -0.78 -13.08 -1.01
N CYS A 195 -0.55 -13.51 -2.24
CA CYS A 195 -1.62 -13.81 -3.20
C CYS A 195 -1.66 -15.27 -3.68
N SER A 196 -0.89 -16.20 -3.08
CA SER A 196 -0.77 -17.60 -3.55
C SER A 196 -2.11 -18.26 -3.87
N LYS A 197 -3.09 -18.15 -2.99
CA LYS A 197 -4.43 -18.72 -3.18
C LYS A 197 -5.12 -18.11 -4.40
N VAL A 198 -5.16 -16.79 -4.48
CA VAL A 198 -5.81 -16.05 -5.58
C VAL A 198 -5.09 -16.31 -6.91
N LEU A 199 -3.76 -16.38 -6.90
CA LEU A 199 -2.96 -16.73 -8.07
C LEU A 199 -3.23 -18.17 -8.53
N LEU A 200 -3.33 -19.14 -7.60
CA LEU A 200 -3.64 -20.52 -7.95
C LEU A 200 -5.06 -20.66 -8.51
N GLU A 201 -6.03 -19.95 -7.91
CA GLU A 201 -7.40 -19.88 -8.44
C GLU A 201 -7.41 -19.29 -9.86
N GLU A 202 -6.70 -18.18 -10.09
CA GLU A 202 -6.53 -17.55 -11.39
C GLU A 202 -5.89 -18.50 -12.43
N MET A 203 -4.88 -19.27 -12.04
CA MET A 203 -4.24 -20.26 -12.92
C MET A 203 -5.13 -21.45 -13.30
N ASN A 204 -6.24 -21.66 -12.57
CA ASN A 204 -7.23 -22.69 -12.84
C ASN A 204 -8.42 -22.18 -13.69
N LEU A 205 -8.56 -20.88 -13.90
CA LEU A 205 -9.63 -20.33 -14.74
C LEU A 205 -9.41 -20.68 -16.22
N PRO A 206 -10.50 -20.91 -16.97
CA PRO A 206 -10.42 -21.17 -18.41
C PRO A 206 -9.84 -19.96 -19.15
N ASN A 207 -9.07 -20.22 -20.21
CA ASN A 207 -8.50 -19.14 -21.03
C ASN A 207 -9.53 -18.61 -22.04
N GLU A 208 -10.62 -19.34 -22.28
CA GLU A 208 -11.73 -18.94 -23.15
C GLU A 208 -12.51 -17.73 -22.62
N GLU A 209 -12.37 -17.41 -21.34
CA GLU A 209 -12.94 -16.22 -20.71
C GLU A 209 -12.09 -14.95 -20.95
N LEU A 210 -10.89 -15.10 -21.50
CA LEU A 210 -10.00 -13.98 -21.79
C LEU A 210 -10.29 -13.39 -23.16
N ASP A 211 -10.38 -12.07 -23.21
CA ASP A 211 -10.37 -11.35 -24.48
C ASP A 211 -8.93 -11.15 -25.01
N GLU A 212 -8.81 -10.58 -26.21
CA GLU A 212 -7.50 -10.33 -26.82
C GLU A 212 -6.63 -9.37 -25.99
N HIS A 213 -7.25 -8.43 -25.27
CA HIS A 213 -6.54 -7.49 -24.41
C HIS A 213 -5.98 -8.22 -23.18
N ASP A 214 -6.77 -9.04 -22.51
CA ASP A 214 -6.35 -9.80 -21.35
C ASP A 214 -5.24 -10.80 -21.71
N ILE A 215 -5.34 -11.47 -22.86
CA ILE A 215 -4.27 -12.36 -23.36
C ILE A 215 -2.97 -11.57 -23.55
N ALA A 216 -3.04 -10.35 -24.09
CA ALA A 216 -1.86 -9.50 -24.27
C ALA A 216 -1.27 -9.04 -22.93
N VAL A 217 -2.13 -8.64 -21.97
CA VAL A 217 -1.72 -8.21 -20.63
C VAL A 217 -1.07 -9.37 -19.86
N LEU A 218 -1.65 -10.57 -19.92
CA LEU A 218 -1.21 -11.73 -19.14
C LEU A 218 -0.17 -12.61 -19.84
N ARG A 219 0.28 -12.20 -21.03
CA ARG A 219 1.22 -12.96 -21.87
C ARG A 219 2.42 -13.47 -21.06
N PRO A 220 2.78 -14.77 -21.18
CA PRO A 220 3.98 -15.30 -20.55
C PRO A 220 5.29 -14.74 -21.12
N GLY A 221 6.34 -14.84 -20.32
CA GLY A 221 7.71 -14.53 -20.73
C GLY A 221 8.38 -15.65 -21.54
N ASP A 222 9.51 -15.30 -22.14
CA ASP A 222 10.22 -16.13 -23.12
C ASP A 222 10.68 -17.48 -22.57
N LEU A 223 11.06 -17.56 -21.29
CA LEU A 223 11.55 -18.81 -20.68
C LEU A 223 10.45 -19.85 -20.46
N TYR A 224 9.20 -19.42 -20.26
CA TYR A 224 8.06 -20.32 -20.22
C TYR A 224 7.61 -20.69 -21.64
N GLY A 225 7.51 -19.68 -22.50
CA GLY A 225 7.08 -19.78 -23.89
C GLY A 225 5.96 -18.77 -24.17
N SER A 226 6.24 -17.79 -25.02
CA SER A 226 5.33 -16.67 -25.32
C SER A 226 3.99 -17.08 -25.92
N ASP A 227 3.94 -18.25 -26.55
CA ASP A 227 2.75 -18.79 -27.23
C ASP A 227 1.96 -19.77 -26.35
N LEU A 228 2.41 -20.02 -25.12
CA LEU A 228 1.70 -20.87 -24.18
C LEU A 228 0.55 -20.10 -23.49
N PRO A 229 -0.48 -20.82 -22.98
CA PRO A 229 -1.62 -20.17 -22.34
C PRO A 229 -1.21 -19.29 -21.15
N PRO A 230 -1.76 -18.06 -21.03
CA PRO A 230 -1.45 -17.16 -19.93
C PRO A 230 -1.90 -17.71 -18.56
N ARG A 231 -2.99 -18.46 -18.50
CA ARG A 231 -3.46 -19.13 -17.27
C ARG A 231 -3.29 -20.64 -17.41
N SER A 232 -2.45 -21.25 -16.57
CA SER A 232 -2.36 -22.71 -16.49
C SER A 232 -1.62 -23.18 -15.25
N LEU A 233 -1.99 -24.36 -14.75
CA LEU A 233 -1.22 -25.05 -13.70
C LEU A 233 0.22 -25.39 -14.15
N GLN A 234 0.45 -25.55 -15.46
CA GLN A 234 1.80 -25.73 -15.98
C GLN A 234 2.67 -24.47 -15.76
N ARG A 235 2.09 -23.27 -15.91
CA ARG A 235 2.77 -21.99 -15.64
C ARG A 235 3.05 -21.82 -14.14
N TRP A 236 2.10 -22.20 -13.29
CA TRP A 236 2.29 -22.25 -11.84
C TRP A 236 3.47 -23.16 -11.42
N GLU A 237 3.51 -24.39 -11.93
CA GLU A 237 4.61 -25.33 -11.68
C GLU A 237 5.96 -24.79 -12.21
N PHE A 238 5.93 -24.11 -13.35
CA PHE A 238 7.11 -23.43 -13.88
C PHE A 238 7.63 -22.36 -12.92
N TRP A 239 6.77 -21.51 -12.37
CA TRP A 239 7.16 -20.50 -11.36
C TRP A 239 7.80 -21.15 -10.14
N LYS A 240 7.17 -22.19 -9.57
CA LYS A 240 7.71 -22.93 -8.42
C LYS A 240 9.10 -23.50 -8.71
N LYS A 241 9.30 -24.08 -9.90
CA LYS A 241 10.60 -24.58 -10.35
C LYS A 241 11.63 -23.45 -10.47
N ARG A 242 11.27 -22.30 -11.08
CA ARG A 242 12.17 -21.15 -11.25
C ARG A 242 12.57 -20.54 -9.92
N LEU A 243 11.67 -20.42 -8.95
CA LEU A 243 12.00 -20.00 -7.59
C LEU A 243 13.00 -20.94 -6.93
N ALA A 244 12.83 -22.26 -7.09
CA ALA A 244 13.76 -23.24 -6.56
C ALA A 244 15.16 -23.17 -7.22
N GLU A 245 15.23 -22.81 -8.50
CA GLU A 245 16.50 -22.55 -9.21
C GLU A 245 17.15 -21.25 -8.69
N ILE A 246 16.39 -20.16 -8.58
CA ILE A 246 16.85 -18.87 -8.02
C ILE A 246 17.39 -19.03 -6.59
N SER A 247 16.71 -19.78 -5.72
CA SER A 247 17.18 -20.05 -4.36
C SER A 247 18.52 -20.79 -4.33
N LYS A 248 18.75 -21.72 -5.27
CA LYS A 248 20.02 -22.46 -5.38
C LYS A 248 21.14 -21.58 -5.94
N GLU A 249 20.82 -20.74 -6.92
CA GLU A 249 21.76 -19.89 -7.66
C GLU A 249 21.89 -18.49 -7.05
N PHE A 250 21.37 -18.25 -5.83
CA PHE A 250 21.20 -16.90 -5.27
C PHE A 250 22.51 -16.10 -5.21
N GLU A 251 23.64 -16.72 -4.87
CA GLU A 251 24.96 -16.06 -4.87
C GLU A 251 25.40 -15.64 -6.28
N GLU A 252 25.19 -16.51 -7.28
CA GLU A 252 25.55 -16.27 -8.69
C GLU A 252 24.68 -15.17 -9.31
N LEU A 253 23.42 -15.10 -8.87
CA LEU A 253 22.46 -14.07 -9.28
C LEU A 253 22.63 -12.75 -8.52
N GLY A 254 23.49 -12.71 -7.49
CA GLY A 254 23.74 -11.52 -6.68
C GLY A 254 22.59 -11.13 -5.75
N LEU A 255 21.86 -12.13 -5.24
CA LEU A 255 20.73 -11.94 -4.32
C LEU A 255 21.21 -11.82 -2.88
N GLU A 256 20.46 -11.04 -2.10
CA GLU A 256 20.62 -10.94 -0.67
C GLU A 256 20.02 -12.16 0.05
N ALA A 257 20.51 -12.41 1.27
CA ALA A 257 20.02 -13.53 2.08
C ALA A 257 18.54 -13.37 2.45
N GLU A 258 18.05 -12.15 2.63
CA GLU A 258 16.63 -11.88 2.87
C GLU A 258 15.77 -12.34 1.69
N THR A 259 16.13 -11.93 0.46
CA THR A 259 15.44 -12.32 -0.77
C THR A 259 15.41 -13.84 -0.93
N LYS A 260 16.53 -14.52 -0.67
CA LYS A 260 16.57 -15.99 -0.68
C LYS A 260 15.57 -16.60 0.30
N ASN A 261 15.55 -16.14 1.55
CA ASN A 261 14.63 -16.65 2.57
C ASN A 261 13.17 -16.46 2.15
N ARG A 262 12.86 -15.30 1.57
CA ARG A 262 11.51 -14.96 1.08
C ARG A 262 11.09 -15.84 -0.11
N VAL A 263 12.01 -16.11 -1.03
CA VAL A 263 11.82 -17.07 -2.14
C VAL A 263 11.54 -18.49 -1.61
N GLU A 264 12.28 -18.95 -0.62
CA GLU A 264 12.07 -20.26 0.00
C GLU A 264 10.72 -20.35 0.74
N GLU A 265 10.28 -19.25 1.36
CA GLU A 265 8.96 -19.16 1.99
C GLU A 265 7.84 -19.16 0.94
N ALA A 266 8.00 -18.42 -0.16
CA ALA A 266 7.05 -18.40 -1.26
C ALA A 266 6.82 -19.81 -1.83
N ILE A 267 7.88 -20.61 -2.02
CA ILE A 267 7.76 -22.00 -2.47
C ILE A 267 6.89 -22.83 -1.50
N LYS A 268 7.11 -22.70 -0.18
CA LYS A 268 6.32 -23.43 0.83
C LYS A 268 4.85 -23.00 0.79
N VAL A 269 4.58 -21.71 0.63
CA VAL A 269 3.22 -21.19 0.53
C VAL A 269 2.53 -21.70 -0.74
N MET A 270 3.23 -21.80 -1.87
CA MET A 270 2.69 -22.42 -3.09
C MET A 270 2.31 -23.90 -2.85
N GLU A 271 3.17 -24.67 -2.18
CA GLU A 271 2.90 -26.07 -1.84
C GLU A 271 1.72 -26.25 -0.89
N SER A 272 1.54 -25.33 0.09
CA SER A 272 0.38 -25.34 0.98
C SER A 272 -0.92 -24.96 0.25
N ALA A 273 -0.87 -23.98 -0.65
CA ALA A 273 -2.01 -23.58 -1.48
C ALA A 273 -2.51 -24.75 -2.36
N GLU A 274 -1.59 -25.52 -2.96
CA GLU A 274 -1.91 -26.73 -3.75
C GLU A 274 -2.61 -27.81 -2.94
N LYS A 275 -2.29 -27.93 -1.65
CA LYS A 275 -2.92 -28.90 -0.73
C LYS A 275 -4.27 -28.44 -0.20
N GLY A 276 -4.67 -27.19 -0.48
CA GLY A 276 -5.85 -26.57 0.11
C GLY A 276 -5.69 -26.32 1.62
N GLU A 277 -4.45 -26.27 2.12
CA GLU A 277 -4.15 -25.93 3.50
C GLU A 277 -4.28 -24.41 3.66
N THR A 278 -5.37 -23.96 4.29
CA THR A 278 -5.48 -22.56 4.70
C THR A 278 -4.57 -22.33 5.89
N ASN A 279 -3.51 -21.53 5.72
CA ASN A 279 -2.80 -20.94 6.86
C ASN A 279 -3.78 -20.01 7.60
N ALA A 280 -4.48 -20.57 8.59
CA ALA A 280 -5.38 -19.81 9.47
C ALA A 280 -4.63 -18.73 10.28
N ASP A 281 -3.29 -18.73 10.25
CA ASP A 281 -2.43 -17.74 10.88
C ASP A 281 -2.02 -16.58 9.95
N ALA A 282 -2.36 -16.60 8.65
CA ALA A 282 -2.10 -15.46 7.76
C ALA A 282 -3.15 -14.34 7.87
N ASP A 283 -4.38 -14.68 8.31
CA ASP A 283 -5.42 -13.70 8.64
C ASP A 283 -5.23 -13.06 10.03
N ALA A 284 -4.29 -13.58 10.82
CA ALA A 284 -3.85 -13.00 12.08
C ALA A 284 -2.47 -12.38 11.90
N ILE A 285 -2.44 -11.07 11.63
CA ILE A 285 -1.22 -10.25 11.62
C ILE A 285 -0.40 -10.59 12.88
N PRO A 286 0.80 -11.21 12.79
CA PRO A 286 1.55 -11.58 13.98
C PRO A 286 2.13 -10.32 14.62
N ALA A 287 1.44 -9.79 15.61
CA ALA A 287 2.06 -8.97 16.63
C ALA A 287 2.91 -9.93 17.50
N GLU A 288 4.24 -9.88 17.36
CA GLU A 288 5.23 -10.00 18.45
C GLU A 288 6.57 -10.57 17.95
N ALA A 289 7.53 -9.69 17.69
CA ALA A 289 8.96 -10.00 17.79
C ALA A 289 9.79 -8.75 18.13
N ALA A 290 9.43 -8.05 19.21
CA ALA A 290 10.24 -7.08 19.95
C ALA A 290 9.46 -6.82 21.26
N THR A 291 9.92 -7.03 22.49
CA THR A 291 11.24 -6.81 23.07
C THR A 291 11.22 -7.50 24.44
N LYS A 292 12.19 -8.37 24.73
CA LYS A 292 12.52 -8.70 26.13
C LYS A 292 13.32 -7.53 26.71
N SER A 293 12.69 -6.66 27.48
CA SER A 293 13.39 -5.75 28.37
C SER A 293 12.79 -5.83 29.77
N ASN A 294 13.65 -6.20 30.71
CA ASN A 294 13.42 -6.28 32.15
C ASN A 294 12.72 -5.03 32.71
N GLU A 295 11.57 -5.22 33.36
CA GLU A 295 11.11 -4.31 34.42
C GLU A 295 11.60 -4.82 35.78
N PRO A 296 12.17 -3.96 36.64
CA PRO A 296 12.25 -4.23 38.05
C PRO A 296 11.01 -3.68 38.76
N SER A 297 10.43 -4.52 39.62
CA SER A 297 9.37 -4.18 40.56
C SER A 297 9.76 -3.02 41.47
N LEU A 298 8.88 -2.04 41.64
CA LEU A 298 8.87 -1.16 42.81
C LEU A 298 7.46 -1.14 43.41
N GLU A 299 7.35 -1.83 44.54
CA GLU A 299 6.21 -1.78 45.45
C GLU A 299 6.12 -0.40 46.13
N ALA A 300 4.89 0.11 46.14
CA ALA A 300 4.24 0.94 47.15
C ALA A 300 5.08 1.78 48.14
N GLU A 301 4.85 3.11 48.11
CA GLU A 301 4.59 3.85 49.34
C GLU A 301 3.48 4.90 49.11
N THR A 302 2.39 4.71 49.85
CA THR A 302 1.27 5.62 50.05
C THR A 302 1.67 6.77 50.98
N LYS A 303 1.38 8.02 50.61
CA LYS A 303 1.17 9.13 51.54
C LYS A 303 0.54 10.35 50.84
N ASP A 304 -0.74 10.57 51.10
CA ASP A 304 -1.38 11.89 50.99
C ASP A 304 -0.74 12.87 52.02
N PRO A 305 -0.70 14.18 51.70
CA PRO A 305 -1.71 15.04 52.31
C PRO A 305 -2.20 16.24 51.44
N VAL A 306 -3.53 16.41 51.44
CA VAL A 306 -4.29 17.63 51.82
C VAL A 306 -3.90 19.02 51.23
N ARG A 307 -4.88 19.57 50.48
CA ARG A 307 -5.28 21.00 50.26
C ARG A 307 -4.26 21.99 49.70
N GLU A 308 -4.62 22.67 48.61
CA GLU A 308 -5.35 23.96 48.61
C GLU A 308 -5.67 24.39 47.16
N ALA A 309 -6.86 24.95 46.96
CA ALA A 309 -7.28 25.63 45.74
C ALA A 309 -7.28 27.15 45.97
N PRO A 310 -7.04 27.95 44.93
CA PRO A 310 -7.76 29.21 44.77
C PRO A 310 -8.40 29.30 43.37
N LYS A 311 -9.72 29.49 43.31
CA LYS A 311 -10.43 30.78 43.15
C LYS A 311 -10.23 31.46 41.78
N VAL A 312 -11.24 31.24 40.93
CA VAL A 312 -12.05 32.22 40.18
C VAL A 312 -11.47 33.64 40.09
N MET A 313 -11.33 34.12 38.85
CA MET A 313 -11.53 35.53 38.53
C MET A 313 -12.30 35.65 37.20
N GLU A 314 -13.59 35.94 37.33
CA GLU A 314 -14.39 36.59 36.28
C GLU A 314 -13.93 38.04 36.13
N SER A 315 -13.98 38.57 34.90
CA SER A 315 -14.67 39.82 34.52
C SER A 315 -14.17 40.29 33.13
N GLN A 316 -15.09 40.40 32.17
CA GLN A 316 -15.59 41.67 31.56
C GLN A 316 -14.60 42.27 30.55
N SER A 317 -14.98 42.90 29.44
CA SER A 317 -16.23 43.20 28.74
C SER A 317 -15.80 43.85 27.41
N ALA A 318 -16.65 43.72 26.39
CA ALA A 318 -16.94 44.69 25.32
C ALA A 318 -15.79 45.52 24.68
N GLU A 319 -15.64 45.39 23.36
CA GLU A 319 -15.77 46.60 22.53
C GLU A 319 -16.31 46.28 21.13
N LYS A 320 -17.40 46.95 20.83
CA LYS A 320 -18.10 47.05 19.55
C LYS A 320 -17.41 48.18 18.78
N VAL A 321 -16.97 47.96 17.56
CA VAL A 321 -16.70 49.06 16.62
C VAL A 321 -17.41 48.75 15.30
N GLU A 322 -18.61 49.31 15.18
CA GLU A 322 -19.26 49.66 13.91
C GLU A 322 -18.57 50.92 13.36
N THR A 323 -18.16 50.89 12.09
CA THR A 323 -18.06 51.99 11.11
C THR A 323 -17.38 51.38 9.87
N ASP A 324 -17.70 51.66 8.62
CA ASP A 324 -18.73 52.49 8.04
C ASP A 324 -18.88 52.05 6.59
N VAL A 325 -20.09 52.19 6.08
CA VAL A 325 -20.43 52.06 4.66
C VAL A 325 -19.89 53.26 3.91
N ASN A 326 -19.29 53.08 2.73
CA ASN A 326 -19.50 54.05 1.65
C ASN A 326 -19.51 53.38 0.26
N PRO A 327 -20.57 53.58 -0.54
CA PRO A 327 -20.67 53.12 -1.92
C PRO A 327 -20.22 54.21 -2.92
N ASP A 328 -20.10 53.79 -4.17
CA ASP A 328 -20.10 54.60 -5.41
C ASP A 328 -18.96 55.59 -5.69
N ALA A 329 -18.17 55.28 -6.72
CA ALA A 329 -17.92 56.20 -7.84
C ALA A 329 -17.40 55.41 -9.07
N VAL A 330 -18.22 55.26 -10.11
CA VAL A 330 -18.31 56.08 -11.34
C VAL A 330 -17.42 55.57 -12.50
N SER A 331 -18.15 55.25 -13.57
CA SER A 331 -17.88 55.04 -14.99
C SER A 331 -16.69 55.72 -15.69
N ALA A 332 -16.41 55.13 -16.87
CA ALA A 332 -15.83 55.66 -18.11
C ALA A 332 -14.30 55.46 -18.29
N GLU A 333 -13.91 54.54 -19.18
CA GLU A 333 -13.80 54.69 -20.65
C GLU A 333 -13.85 53.32 -21.34
#